data_AF-A0A954XGM6-F1
#
_entry.id   AF-A0A954XGM6-F1
#
_cell.length_a   1.000
_cell.length_b   1.000
_cell.length_c   1.000
_cell.angle_alpha   90.00
_cell.angle_beta   90.00
_cell.angle_gamma   90.00
#
_symmetry.space_group_name_H-M   'P 1'
#
loop_
_entity.id
_entity.type
_entity.pdbx_description
1 polymer ?
#
loop_
_entity_poly.entity_id
_entity_poly.type
_entity_poly.pdbx_seq_one_letter_code
_entity_poly.pdbx_strand_id
1 'polypeptide(L)'
;GFIYGEALGTGWLSSDEARADKTKQTAFKKGEWNKYRVLAKGNSIKTWVNDVPVADLVDEKSGMASGFIGLQVHGIGRGTGPYEVRWRNIKLREVK
;
A
#
# COMPACT_ATOMS: atom_id res chain seq x y z
N GLY A 1 -0.96 -3.12 -3.25
CA GLY A 1 -0.28 -1.87 -3.64
C GLY A 1 -1.23 -0.69 -3.67
N PHE A 2 -2.54 -0.89 -3.83
CA PHE A 2 -3.52 0.19 -3.77
C PHE A 2 -3.56 0.90 -2.42
N ILE A 3 -4.12 2.11 -2.44
CA ILE A 3 -4.15 3.03 -1.30
C ILE A 3 -5.59 3.11 -0.76
N TYR A 4 -5.72 2.91 0.54
CA TYR A 4 -6.99 2.90 1.27
C TYR A 4 -6.88 3.82 2.50
N GLY A 5 -7.82 4.75 2.64
CA GLY A 5 -7.88 5.72 3.74
C GLY A 5 -8.83 5.27 4.85
N GLU A 6 -8.42 4.28 5.65
CA GLU A 6 -9.24 3.72 6.74
C GLU A 6 -9.66 4.79 7.76
N ALA A 7 -8.68 5.45 8.39
CA ALA A 7 -8.93 6.52 9.36
C ALA A 7 -9.44 7.83 8.73
N LEU A 8 -9.33 7.98 7.40
CA LEU A 8 -9.85 9.14 6.67
C LEU A 8 -11.36 9.01 6.37
N GLY A 9 -11.93 7.81 6.52
CA GLY A 9 -13.32 7.55 6.14
C GLY A 9 -13.59 7.65 4.63
N THR A 10 -12.54 7.77 3.81
CA THR A 10 -12.65 7.95 2.35
C THR A 10 -12.79 6.63 1.60
N GLY A 11 -12.47 5.50 2.25
CA GLY A 11 -12.36 4.22 1.57
C GLY A 11 -11.18 4.16 0.60
N TRP A 12 -11.39 3.57 -0.58
CA TRP A 12 -10.35 3.46 -1.61
C TRP A 12 -10.01 4.83 -2.20
N LEU A 13 -8.74 5.23 -2.08
CA LEU A 13 -8.21 6.41 -2.77
C LEU A 13 -7.73 6.06 -4.17
N SER A 14 -7.29 4.81 -4.38
CA SER A 14 -7.03 4.29 -5.74
C SER A 14 -8.35 4.10 -6.49
N SER A 15 -8.40 4.59 -7.73
CA SER A 15 -9.61 4.53 -8.57
C SER A 15 -10.05 3.10 -8.89
N ASP A 16 -11.31 2.95 -9.25
CA ASP A 16 -11.90 1.64 -9.59
C ASP A 16 -11.23 1.04 -10.84
N GLU A 17 -10.90 1.87 -11.82
CA GLU A 17 -10.19 1.47 -13.04
C GLU A 17 -8.79 0.94 -12.68
N ALA A 18 -8.08 1.65 -11.79
CA ALA A 18 -6.78 1.19 -11.32
C ALA A 18 -6.91 -0.14 -10.57
N ARG A 19 -7.96 -0.33 -9.77
CA ARG A 19 -8.19 -1.59 -9.03
C ARG A 19 -8.67 -2.72 -9.94
N ALA A 20 -9.34 -2.43 -11.05
CA ALA A 20 -9.83 -3.39 -12.02
C ALA A 20 -8.76 -3.87 -13.02
N ASP A 21 -7.65 -3.14 -13.16
CA ASP A 21 -6.55 -3.51 -14.06
C ASP A 21 -5.90 -4.84 -13.63
N LYS A 22 -6.03 -5.85 -14.50
CA LYS A 22 -5.51 -7.19 -14.28
C LYS A 22 -3.99 -7.21 -14.08
N THR A 23 -3.25 -6.34 -14.75
CA THR A 23 -1.78 -6.25 -14.62
C THR A 23 -1.39 -5.86 -13.20
N LYS A 24 -2.17 -4.96 -12.59
CA LYS A 24 -1.95 -4.50 -11.21
C LYS A 24 -2.39 -5.53 -10.20
N GLN A 25 -3.47 -6.27 -10.49
CA GLN A 25 -3.96 -7.34 -9.64
C GLN A 25 -3.01 -8.55 -9.58
N THR A 26 -2.33 -8.87 -10.69
CA THR A 26 -1.38 -10.00 -10.77
C THR A 26 0.02 -9.65 -10.30
N ALA A 27 0.29 -8.38 -9.94
CA ALA A 27 1.59 -7.94 -9.45
C ALA A 27 1.99 -8.64 -8.14
N PHE A 28 1.04 -8.99 -7.28
CA PHE A 28 1.28 -9.68 -6.02
C PHE A 28 1.38 -11.19 -6.22
N LYS A 29 2.41 -11.80 -5.62
CA LYS A 29 2.66 -13.24 -5.64
C LYS A 29 2.31 -13.86 -4.30
N LYS A 30 1.22 -14.63 -4.25
CA LYS A 30 0.76 -15.28 -3.01
C LYS A 30 1.76 -16.33 -2.53
N GLY A 31 2.12 -16.26 -1.25
CA GLY A 31 3.07 -17.21 -0.63
C GLY A 31 4.55 -16.93 -0.90
N GLU A 32 4.85 -15.87 -1.66
CA GLU A 32 6.22 -15.47 -2.00
C GLU A 32 6.61 -14.13 -1.34
N TRP A 33 7.91 -13.85 -1.34
CA TRP A 33 8.41 -12.52 -1.01
C TRP A 33 8.01 -11.53 -2.09
N ASN A 34 7.37 -10.43 -1.69
CA ASN A 34 6.96 -9.36 -2.58
C ASN A 34 7.77 -8.10 -2.29
N LYS A 35 8.31 -7.47 -3.34
CA LYS A 35 9.04 -6.21 -3.23
C LYS A 35 8.03 -5.06 -3.31
N TYR A 36 7.95 -4.26 -2.26
CA TYR A 36 7.15 -3.05 -2.25
C TYR A 36 8.04 -1.83 -2.41
N ARG A 37 7.55 -0.84 -3.16
CA ARG A 37 8.11 0.50 -3.19
C ARG A 37 6.97 1.50 -3.02
N VAL A 38 7.18 2.50 -2.18
CA VAL A 38 6.27 3.64 -2.01
C VAL A 38 7.08 4.90 -2.22
N LEU A 39 6.56 5.82 -3.02
CA LEU A 39 7.09 7.16 -3.20
C LEU A 39 6.00 8.14 -2.79
N ALA A 40 6.19 8.80 -1.66
CA ALA A 40 5.38 9.94 -1.24
C ALA A 40 6.23 11.21 -1.43
N LYS A 41 5.81 12.09 -2.35
CA LYS A 41 6.48 13.36 -2.64
C LYS A 41 5.45 14.47 -2.71
N GLY A 42 5.46 15.36 -1.72
CA GLY A 42 4.37 16.32 -1.54
C GLY A 42 3.05 15.57 -1.35
N ASN A 43 2.02 15.94 -2.11
CA ASN A 43 0.74 15.23 -2.15
C ASN A 43 0.70 14.07 -3.16
N SER A 44 1.75 13.81 -3.93
CA SER A 44 1.78 12.69 -4.87
C SER A 44 2.22 11.40 -4.17
N ILE A 45 1.42 10.35 -4.30
CA ILE A 45 1.71 9.02 -3.76
C ILE A 45 1.70 8.00 -4.90
N LYS A 46 2.82 7.32 -5.08
CA LYS A 46 3.00 6.25 -6.06
C LYS A 46 3.44 4.97 -5.39
N THR A 47 2.92 3.83 -5.84
CA THR A 47 3.27 2.52 -5.30
C THR A 47 3.60 1.52 -6.39
N TRP A 48 4.51 0.60 -6.05
CA TRP A 48 4.86 -0.54 -6.89
C TRP A 48 4.84 -1.82 -6.06
N VAL A 49 4.43 -2.91 -6.70
CA VAL A 49 4.55 -4.28 -6.18
C VAL A 49 5.29 -5.09 -7.23
N ASN A 50 6.42 -5.69 -6.85
CA ASN A 50 7.30 -6.43 -7.76
C ASN A 50 7.64 -5.63 -9.03
N ASP A 51 7.99 -4.35 -8.85
CA ASP A 51 8.33 -3.38 -9.90
C ASP A 51 7.18 -3.02 -10.88
N VAL A 52 5.99 -3.61 -10.72
CA VAL A 52 4.77 -3.21 -11.44
C VAL A 52 4.15 -1.99 -10.75
N PRO A 53 3.90 -0.87 -11.47
CA PRO A 53 3.18 0.29 -10.92
C PRO A 53 1.74 -0.08 -10.56
N VAL A 54 1.31 0.22 -9.33
CA VAL A 54 -0.04 -0.15 -8.84
C VAL A 54 -0.90 1.08 -8.57
N ALA A 55 -0.39 2.06 -7.81
CA ALA A 55 -1.09 3.32 -7.57
C ALA A 55 -0.24 4.51 -8.03
N ASP A 56 -0.91 5.52 -8.58
CA ASP A 56 -0.37 6.84 -8.90
C ASP A 56 -1.50 7.82 -8.67
N LEU A 57 -1.46 8.53 -7.53
CA LEU A 57 -2.51 9.48 -7.19
C LEU A 57 -1.95 10.73 -6.54
N VAL A 58 -2.77 11.78 -6.57
CA VAL A 58 -2.56 13.03 -5.86
C VAL A 58 -3.58 13.07 -4.72
N ASP A 59 -3.10 13.13 -3.48
CA ASP A 59 -3.94 13.21 -2.30
C ASP A 59 -4.33 14.66 -2.02
N GLU A 60 -5.52 15.04 -2.48
CA GLU A 60 -6.10 16.37 -2.24
C GLU A 60 -6.99 16.39 -1.00
N LYS A 61 -7.22 15.23 -0.36
CA LYS A 61 -8.30 15.07 0.63
C LYS A 61 -7.80 14.99 2.07
N SER A 62 -6.64 14.37 2.31
CA SER A 62 -6.19 14.15 3.69
C SER A 62 -5.58 15.39 4.35
N GLY A 63 -4.96 16.28 3.56
CA GLY A 63 -4.13 17.38 4.09
C GLY A 63 -2.90 16.91 4.89
N MET A 64 -2.59 15.61 4.87
CA MET A 64 -1.51 15.01 5.66
C MET A 64 -0.19 15.06 4.90
N ALA A 65 0.72 15.94 5.33
CA ALA A 65 2.05 16.07 4.75
C ALA A 65 3.12 15.19 5.43
N SER A 66 2.87 14.73 6.66
CA SER A 66 3.84 13.98 7.48
C SER A 66 3.14 13.04 8.46
N GLY A 67 3.85 11.97 8.84
CA GLY A 67 3.37 11.00 9.82
C GLY A 67 4.40 9.90 10.08
N PHE A 68 3.93 8.80 10.65
CA PHE A 68 4.76 7.62 10.94
C PHE A 68 4.57 6.53 9.89
N ILE A 69 5.58 5.67 9.73
CA ILE A 69 5.46 4.43 8.96
C ILE A 69 5.21 3.29 9.94
N GLY A 70 4.10 2.57 9.73
CA GLY A 70 3.71 1.41 10.53
C GLY A 70 3.55 0.16 9.66
N LEU A 71 3.79 -1.00 10.25
CA LEU A 71 3.50 -2.31 9.66
C LEU A 71 2.29 -2.90 10.38
N GLN A 72 1.17 -3.01 9.67
CA GLN A 72 -0.09 -3.47 10.24
C GLN A 72 -0.20 -5.01 10.18
N VAL A 73 -0.63 -5.62 11.28
CA VAL A 73 -1.15 -7.00 11.33
C VAL A 73 -2.65 -6.88 11.61
N HIS A 74 -3.49 -7.37 10.70
CA HIS A 74 -4.93 -7.31 10.92
C HIS A 74 -5.36 -8.34 11.98
N GLY A 75 -6.35 -7.98 12.80
CA GLY A 75 -6.94 -8.90 13.77
C GLY A 75 -7.56 -10.11 13.07
N ILE A 76 -7.47 -11.29 13.69
CA ILE A 76 -8.05 -12.52 13.16
C ILE A 76 -9.21 -12.97 14.04
N GLY A 77 -10.20 -13.62 13.43
CA GLY A 77 -11.29 -14.26 14.17
C GLY A 77 -10.78 -15.34 15.12
N ARG A 78 -11.51 -15.58 16.20
CA ARG A 78 -11.13 -16.61 17.19
C ARG A 78 -11.03 -17.99 16.52
N GLY A 79 -9.88 -18.63 16.66
CA GLY A 79 -9.65 -20.00 16.17
C GLY A 79 -9.37 -20.12 14.67
N THR A 80 -9.24 -19.03 13.91
CA THR A 80 -9.00 -19.11 12.45
C THR A 80 -7.52 -19.14 12.07
N GLY A 81 -6.60 -18.94 13.02
CA GLY A 81 -5.16 -18.96 12.79
C GLY A 81 -4.50 -20.33 13.05
N PRO A 82 -3.16 -20.38 13.13
CA PRO A 82 -2.24 -19.24 13.03
C PRO A 82 -2.10 -18.70 11.60
N TYR A 83 -1.99 -17.38 11.48
CA TYR A 83 -1.52 -16.71 10.27
C TYR A 83 -0.21 -16.00 10.55
N GLU A 84 0.61 -15.86 9.53
CA GLU A 84 1.86 -15.12 9.63
C GLU A 84 1.99 -14.07 8.54
N VAL A 85 2.67 -12.99 8.89
CA VAL A 85 3.15 -11.97 7.97
C VAL A 85 4.58 -11.64 8.34
N ARG A 86 5.44 -11.48 7.33
CA ARG A 86 6.87 -11.28 7.52
C ARG A 86 7.33 -10.11 6.67
N TRP A 87 8.18 -9.25 7.23
CA TRP A 87 8.81 -8.14 6.52
C TRP A 87 10.33 -8.25 6.64
N ARG A 88 11.04 -7.85 5.58
CA ARG A 88 12.51 -7.79 5.56
C ARG A 88 12.98 -6.68 4.63
N ASN A 89 14.24 -6.26 4.79
CA ASN A 89 14.89 -5.27 3.93
C ASN A 89 14.13 -3.92 3.86
N ILE A 90 13.58 -3.47 4.99
CA ILE A 90 12.87 -2.20 5.09
C ILE A 90 13.89 -1.07 5.06
N LYS A 91 13.76 -0.19 4.07
CA LYS A 91 14.65 0.96 3.86
C LYS A 91 13.79 2.21 3.68
N LEU A 92 14.23 3.30 4.28
CA LEU A 92 13.62 4.61 4.13
C LEU A 92 14.66 5.58 3.57
N ARG A 93 14.23 6.44 2.65
CA ARG A 93 15.03 7.53 2.11
C ARG A 93 14.14 8.74 1.94
N GLU A 94 14.61 9.87 2.45
CA GLU A 94 13.98 11.17 2.22
C GLU A 94 13.94 11.50 0.72
N VAL A 95 12.86 12.11 0.29
CA VAL A 95 12.66 12.53 -1.11
C VAL A 95 12.97 14.02 -1.19
N LYS A 96 14.03 14.37 -1.93
CA LYS A 96 14.36 15.76 -2.26
C LYS A 96 13.44 16.30 -3.35
#